data_AF-A0A1X7QKN1-F1
#
_entry.id   AF-A0A1X7QKN1-F1
#
_cell.length_a   1.000
_cell.length_b   1.000
_cell.length_c   1.000
_cell.angle_alpha   90.00
_cell.angle_beta   90.00
_cell.angle_gamma   90.00
#
_symmetry.space_group_name_H-M   'P 1'
#
loop_
_entity.id
_entity.type
_entity.pdbx_description
1 polymer ?
#
loop_
_entity_poly.entity_id
_entity_poly.type
_entity_poly.pdbx_seq_one_letter_code
_entity_poly.pdbx_strand_id
1 'polypeptide(L)'
;MKANREQLSVKLDVELVQAIKQYCEVYALDENDLIQDALHEFMATRQAKVDNVINGYAEMASINSQIAAEFNACESEAYAHIRVVD
;
A
#
# COMPACT_ATOMS: atom_id res chain seq x y z
N MET A 1 2.29 20.92 20.34
CA MET A 1 2.48 20.29 19.01
C MET A 1 1.17 20.45 18.24
N LYS A 2 1.15 21.11 17.08
CA LYS A 2 -0.06 21.18 16.27
C LYS A 2 -0.24 19.81 15.62
N ALA A 3 -1.38 19.14 15.87
CA ALA A 3 -1.73 17.95 15.11
C ALA A 3 -1.93 18.38 13.65
N ASN A 4 -1.09 17.87 12.74
CA ASN A 4 -1.31 18.03 11.31
C ASN A 4 -2.56 17.23 10.95
N ARG A 5 -3.69 17.92 10.81
CA ARG A 5 -4.94 17.33 10.29
C ARG A 5 -5.07 17.74 8.84
N GLU A 6 -5.10 16.77 7.95
CA GLU A 6 -5.42 16.96 6.53
C GLU A 6 -6.87 16.56 6.28
N GLN A 7 -7.56 17.30 5.42
CA GLN A 7 -8.95 17.01 5.07
C GLN A 7 -8.99 16.27 3.73
N LEU A 8 -9.55 15.06 3.74
CA LEU A 8 -9.81 14.27 2.54
C LEU A 8 -11.29 14.33 2.20
N SER A 9 -11.63 14.73 0.97
CA SER A 9 -13.01 14.67 0.46
C SER A 9 -13.21 13.38 -0.32
N VAL A 10 -14.15 12.54 0.14
CA VAL A 10 -14.55 11.31 -0.53
C VAL A 10 -16.01 11.39 -0.98
N LYS A 11 -16.32 10.75 -2.11
CA LYS A 11 -17.71 10.58 -2.56
C LYS A 11 -18.21 9.24 -2.05
N LEU A 12 -19.28 9.26 -1.28
CA LEU A 12 -19.97 8.09 -0.77
C LEU A 12 -21.37 8.02 -1.37
N ASP A 13 -21.88 6.81 -1.54
CA ASP A 13 -23.26 6.61 -1.97
C ASP A 13 -24.24 7.16 -0.94
N VAL A 14 -25.35 7.73 -1.41
CA VAL A 14 -26.35 8.39 -0.56
C VAL A 14 -26.87 7.45 0.53
N GLU A 15 -27.09 6.18 0.19
CA GLU A 15 -27.55 5.15 1.13
C GLU A 15 -26.54 4.91 2.25
N LEU A 16 -25.24 4.85 1.92
CA LEU A 16 -24.18 4.66 2.90
C LEU A 16 -24.05 5.87 3.82
N VAL A 17 -24.14 7.09 3.29
CA VAL A 17 -24.13 8.31 4.11
C VAL A 17 -25.29 8.30 5.10
N GLN A 18 -26.48 7.89 4.66
CA GLN A 18 -27.65 7.83 5.54
C GLN A 18 -27.49 6.77 6.63
N ALA A 19 -26.94 5.61 6.30
CA ALA A 19 -26.66 4.56 7.26
C ALA A 19 -25.63 5.00 8.32
N ILE A 20 -24.54 5.67 7.90
CA ILE A 20 -23.52 6.24 8.79
C ILE A 20 -24.16 7.21 9.78
N LYS A 21 -24.96 8.16 9.28
CA LYS A 21 -25.64 9.16 10.12
C LYS A 21 -26.53 8.52 11.17
N GLN A 22 -27.38 7.57 10.76
CA GLN A 22 -28.29 6.87 11.68
C GLN A 22 -27.52 6.06 12.72
N TYR A 23 -26.45 5.39 12.32
CA TYR A 23 -25.60 4.64 13.23
C TYR A 23 -24.95 5.57 14.26
N CYS A 24 -24.32 6.66 13.82
CA CYS A 24 -23.72 7.65 14.70
C CYS A 24 -24.73 8.29 15.66
N GLU A 25 -25.94 8.58 15.20
CA GLU A 25 -27.02 9.12 16.03
C GLU A 25 -27.46 8.14 17.12
N VAL A 26 -27.68 6.86 16.77
CA VAL A 26 -28.13 5.82 17.72
C VAL A 26 -27.07 5.53 18.78
N TYR A 27 -25.80 5.53 18.40
CA TYR A 27 -24.70 5.15 19.28
C TYR A 27 -23.91 6.34 19.86
N ALA A 28 -24.34 7.58 19.57
CA ALA A 28 -23.67 8.82 19.98
C ALA A 28 -22.18 8.86 19.63
N LEU A 29 -21.85 8.50 18.38
CA LEU A 29 -20.48 8.49 17.85
C LEU A 29 -20.23 9.69 16.93
N ASP A 30 -18.98 10.13 16.83
CA ASP A 30 -18.58 11.10 15.79
C ASP A 30 -18.42 10.40 14.44
N GLU A 31 -18.93 11.03 13.38
CA GLU A 31 -18.87 10.47 12.02
C GLU A 31 -17.41 10.33 11.52
N ASN A 32 -16.53 11.29 11.84
CA ASN A 32 -15.14 11.22 11.40
C ASN A 32 -14.39 10.14 12.15
N ASP A 33 -14.63 9.98 13.45
CA ASP A 33 -14.00 8.91 14.24
C ASP A 33 -14.42 7.54 13.70
N LEU A 34 -15.71 7.33 13.43
CA LEU A 34 -16.20 6.09 12.80
C LEU A 34 -15.55 5.82 11.44
N ILE A 35 -15.50 6.82 10.57
CA ILE A 35 -14.91 6.69 9.23
C ILE A 35 -13.40 6.41 9.33
N GLN A 36 -12.70 7.11 10.22
CA GLN A 36 -11.28 6.95 10.42
C GLN A 36 -10.95 5.55 10.96
N ASP A 37 -11.70 5.05 11.93
CA ASP A 37 -11.54 3.71 12.48
C ASP A 37 -11.82 2.63 11.44
N ALA A 38 -12.91 2.77 10.68
CA ALA A 38 -13.24 1.83 9.60
C ALA A 38 -12.16 1.78 8.51
N LEU A 39 -11.58 2.93 8.15
CA LEU A 39 -10.48 3.00 7.18
C LEU A 39 -9.20 2.36 7.74
N HIS A 40 -8.86 2.62 9.01
CA HIS A 40 -7.70 2.00 9.65
C HIS A 40 -7.84 0.47 9.73
N GLU A 41 -9.00 -0.02 10.14
CA GLU A 41 -9.28 -1.46 10.18
C GLU A 41 -9.17 -2.08 8.78
N PHE A 42 -9.80 -1.45 7.78
CA PHE A 42 -9.74 -1.92 6.40
C PHE A 42 -8.31 -1.98 5.86
N MET A 43 -7.48 -0.95 6.13
CA MET A 43 -6.08 -0.94 5.73
C MET A 43 -5.27 -2.02 6.47
N ALA A 44 -5.49 -2.18 7.78
CA ALA A 44 -4.80 -3.18 8.60
C ALA A 44 -5.03 -4.61 8.09
N THR A 45 -6.24 -4.95 7.62
CA THR A 45 -6.51 -6.28 7.03
C THR A 45 -5.67 -6.59 5.79
N ARG A 46 -5.22 -5.56 5.07
CA ARG A 46 -4.40 -5.69 3.85
C ARG A 46 -2.91 -5.53 4.13
N GLN A 47 -2.55 -5.00 5.29
CA GLN A 47 -1.16 -4.73 5.66
C GLN A 47 -0.33 -6.02 5.66
N ALA A 48 -0.87 -7.13 6.15
CA ALA A 48 -0.18 -8.42 6.13
C ALA A 48 0.25 -8.86 4.72
N LYS A 49 -0.53 -8.53 3.68
CA LYS A 49 -0.15 -8.85 2.29
C LYS A 49 1.06 -8.02 1.84
N VAL A 50 1.09 -6.74 2.20
CA VAL A 50 2.21 -5.84 1.89
C VAL A 50 3.46 -6.26 2.66
N ASP A 51 3.30 -6.55 3.95
CA ASP A 51 4.38 -6.99 4.83
C ASP A 51 5.00 -8.29 4.33
N ASN A 52 4.19 -9.25 3.89
CA ASN A 52 4.69 -10.51 3.33
C ASN A 52 5.55 -10.30 2.07
N VAL A 53 5.20 -9.35 1.21
CA VAL A 53 6.02 -9.02 0.03
C VAL A 53 7.35 -8.40 0.47
N ILE A 54 7.31 -7.42 1.37
CA ILE A 54 8.51 -6.76 1.89
C ILE A 54 9.44 -7.78 2.57
N ASN A 55 8.88 -8.62 3.43
CA ASN A 55 9.63 -9.64 4.16
C ASN A 55 10.22 -10.68 3.20
N GLY A 56 9.45 -11.14 2.21
CA GLY A 56 9.95 -12.08 1.20
C GLY A 56 11.14 -11.51 0.42
N TYR A 57 11.10 -10.23 0.04
CA TYR A 57 12.24 -9.57 -0.61
C TYR A 57 13.45 -9.43 0.33
N ALA A 58 13.21 -9.11 1.60
CA ALA A 58 14.27 -8.99 2.59
C ALA A 58 14.96 -10.34 2.87
N GLU A 59 14.18 -11.40 3.06
CA GLU A 59 14.67 -12.77 3.27
C GLU A 59 15.48 -13.27 2.06
N MET A 60 15.01 -12.98 0.84
CA MET A 60 15.66 -13.41 -0.39
C MET A 60 16.78 -12.46 -0.85
N ALA A 61 17.04 -11.36 -0.15
CA ALA A 61 17.96 -10.31 -0.60
C ALA A 61 19.37 -10.85 -0.94
N SER A 62 19.90 -11.76 -0.13
CA SER A 62 21.23 -12.35 -0.34
C SER A 62 21.27 -13.21 -1.61
N ILE A 63 20.29 -14.11 -1.79
CA ILE A 63 20.22 -14.98 -2.97
C ILE A 63 19.97 -14.16 -4.23
N ASN A 64 19.05 -13.20 -4.18
CA ASN A 64 18.75 -12.31 -5.29
C ASN A 64 20.00 -11.50 -5.71
N SER A 65 20.81 -11.07 -4.75
CA SER A 65 22.06 -10.35 -5.01
C SER A 65 23.13 -11.25 -5.65
N GLN A 66 23.22 -12.52 -5.22
CA GLN A 66 24.15 -13.49 -5.80
C GLN A 66 23.79 -13.82 -7.25
N ILE A 67 22.50 -14.08 -7.52
CA ILE A 67 22.00 -14.33 -8.89
C ILE A 67 22.28 -13.10 -9.77
N ALA A 68 21.94 -11.90 -9.30
CA ALA A 68 22.21 -10.68 -10.06
C ALA A 68 23.72 -10.51 -10.37
N ALA A 69 24.60 -10.82 -9.42
CA ALA A 69 26.04 -10.76 -9.63
C ALA A 69 26.54 -11.82 -10.64
N GLU A 70 26.02 -13.04 -10.58
CA GLU A 70 26.39 -14.14 -11.48
C GLU A 70 26.03 -13.86 -12.94
N PHE A 71 24.87 -13.26 -13.19
CA PHE A 71 24.37 -13.00 -14.54
C PHE A 71 24.70 -11.60 -15.10
N ASN A 72 25.31 -10.72 -14.30
CA ASN A 72 25.65 -9.35 -14.71
C ASN A 72 26.53 -9.29 -15.96
N ALA A 73 27.49 -10.21 -16.10
CA ALA A 73 28.35 -10.29 -17.28
C ALA A 73 27.56 -10.65 -18.55
N CYS A 74 26.67 -11.64 -18.46
CA CYS A 74 25.81 -12.07 -19.55
C CYS A 74 24.85 -10.94 -20.01
N GLU A 75 24.29 -10.19 -19.07
CA GLU A 75 23.46 -9.02 -19.40
C GLU A 75 24.28 -7.93 -20.10
N SER A 76 25.49 -7.63 -19.62
CA SER A 76 26.38 -6.63 -20.24
C SER A 76 26.76 -7.01 -21.67
N GLU A 77 27.06 -8.29 -21.94
CA GLU A 77 27.35 -8.78 -23.28
C GLU A 77 26.15 -8.70 -24.21
N ALA A 78 24.96 -9.13 -23.74
CA ALA A 78 23.72 -9.00 -24.49
C ALA A 78 23.40 -7.54 -24.84
N TYR A 79 23.55 -6.61 -23.88
CA TYR A 79 23.37 -5.18 -24.12
C TYR A 79 24.35 -4.63 -25.15
N ALA A 80 25.62 -5.07 -25.13
CA ALA A 80 26.61 -4.66 -26.11
C ALA A 80 26.22 -5.13 -27.52
N HIS A 81 25.69 -6.35 -27.67
CA HIS A 81 25.25 -6.86 -28.97
C HIS A 81 23.96 -6.21 -29.49
N ILE A 82 23.06 -5.79 -28.60
CA ILE A 82 21.83 -5.07 -28.99
C ILE A 82 22.14 -3.64 -29.48
N ARG A 83 23.17 -2.98 -28.94
CA ARG A 83 23.54 -1.60 -29.29
C ARG A 83 24.45 -1.45 -30.52
N VAL A 84 24.88 -2.55 -31.14
CA VAL A 84 25.78 -2.54 -32.31
C VAL A 84 25.00 -2.73 -33.63
N VAL A 85 23.67 -2.85 -33.57
CA VAL A 85 22.79 -3.05 -34.75
C VAL A 85 22.12 -1.75 -35.22
N ASP A 86 22.57 -0.58 -34.74
CA ASP A 86 22.24 0.75 -35.29
C ASP A 86 23.41 1.34 -36.08
#